data_AF-A0A532TPR7-F1
#
_entry.id   AF-A0A532TPR7-F1
#
_cell.length_a   1.000
_cell.length_b   1.000
_cell.length_c   1.000
_cell.angle_alpha   90.00
_cell.angle_beta   90.00
_cell.angle_gamma   90.00
#
_symmetry.space_group_name_H-M   'P 1'
#
loop_
_entity.id
_entity.type
_entity.pdbx_description
1 polymer ?
#
loop_
_entity_poly.entity_id
_entity_poly.type
_entity_poly.pdbx_seq_one_letter_code
_entity_poly.pdbx_strand_id
1 'polypeptide(L)'
;MKILLIAFAISVLFCVFFVPPMIRAYARTRADQIIYGHRPGTEKLINKCIAILSWSNNWITNRTDTDNHRINRLRNMLDEMEKPHD
;
A
#
# COMPACT_ATOMS: atom_id res chain seq x y z
N MET A 1 14.90 10.01 33.37
CA MET A 1 15.34 9.50 32.05
C MET A 1 14.81 8.10 31.72
N LYS A 2 14.86 7.10 32.61
CA LYS A 2 14.39 5.72 32.32
C LYS A 2 12.92 5.65 31.88
N ILE A 3 12.02 6.41 32.51
CA ILE A 3 10.59 6.46 32.16
C ILE A 3 10.36 7.03 30.75
N LEU A 4 11.13 8.05 30.35
CA LEU A 4 11.05 8.63 29.00
C LEU A 4 11.49 7.65 27.93
N LEU A 5 12.53 6.85 28.19
CA LEU A 5 12.99 5.81 27.27
C LEU A 5 11.96 4.70 27.09
N ILE A 6 11.29 4.30 28.18
CA ILE A 6 10.22 3.29 28.13
C ILE A 6 9.01 3.83 27.34
N ALA A 7 8.59 5.06 27.60
CA ALA A 7 7.50 5.70 26.86
C ALA A 7 7.83 5.84 25.36
N PHE A 8 9.08 6.19 25.02
CA PHE A 8 9.54 6.22 23.64
C PHE A 8 9.51 4.84 22.98
N ALA A 9 10.01 3.80 23.66
CA ALA A 9 9.99 2.44 23.15
C ALA A 9 8.55 1.93 22.90
N ILE A 10 7.62 2.20 23.82
CA ILE A 10 6.20 1.86 23.67
C ILE A 10 5.59 2.62 22.48
N SER A 11 5.88 3.91 22.32
CA SER A 11 5.39 4.71 21.19
C SER A 11 5.90 4.19 19.85
N VAL A 12 7.19 3.83 19.76
CA VAL A 12 7.78 3.24 18.56
C VAL A 12 7.14 1.89 18.23
N LEU A 13 6.95 1.02 19.22
CA LEU A 13 6.24 -0.25 19.04
C LEU A 13 4.81 -0.02 18.53
N PHE A 14 4.08 0.93 19.14
CA PHE A 14 2.72 1.26 18.70
C PHE A 14 2.68 1.73 17.25
N CYS A 15 3.62 2.59 16.84
CA CYS A 15 3.75 3.04 15.46
C CYS A 15 4.04 1.87 14.50
N VAL A 16 4.91 0.94 14.88
CA VAL A 16 5.26 -0.21 14.02
C VAL A 16 4.09 -1.21 13.89
N PHE A 17 3.26 -1.38 14.93
CA PHE A 17 2.16 -2.37 14.89
C PHE A 17 0.82 -1.80 14.37
N PHE A 18 0.48 -0.54 14.66
CA PHE A 18 -0.85 0.02 14.34
C PHE A 18 -0.89 0.83 13.04
N VAL A 19 0.22 1.43 12.62
CA VAL A 19 0.27 2.24 11.39
C VAL A 19 0.16 1.39 10.11
N PRO A 20 0.82 0.21 9.99
CA PRO A 20 0.74 -0.60 8.79
C PRO A 20 -0.68 -1.02 8.36
N PRO A 21 -1.58 -1.50 9.25
CA PRO A 21 -2.92 -1.91 8.83
C PRO A 21 -3.78 -0.74 8.32
N MET A 22 -3.68 0.45 8.94
CA MET A 22 -4.41 1.63 8.46
C MET A 22 -3.92 2.10 7.10
N ILE A 23 -2.59 2.20 6.91
CA ILE A 23 -2.01 2.60 5.64
C ILE A 23 -2.35 1.58 4.53
N ARG A 24 -2.33 0.28 4.87
CA ARG A 24 -2.72 -0.80 3.96
C ARG A 24 -4.20 -0.72 3.56
N ALA A 25 -5.11 -0.51 4.51
CA ALA A 25 -6.53 -0.35 4.23
C ALA A 25 -6.79 0.84 3.29
N TYR A 26 -6.13 1.97 3.55
CA TYR A 26 -6.21 3.14 2.68
C TYR A 26 -5.70 2.85 1.25
N ALA A 27 -4.56 2.17 1.12
CA ALA A 27 -4.01 1.81 -0.17
C ALA A 27 -4.88 0.80 -0.93
N ARG A 28 -5.52 -0.15 -0.24
CA ARG A 28 -6.50 -1.07 -0.85
C ARG A 28 -7.69 -0.30 -1.42
N THR A 29 -8.31 0.57 -0.63
CA THR A 29 -9.45 1.38 -1.09
C THR A 29 -9.06 2.26 -2.27
N ARG A 30 -7.87 2.88 -2.22
CA ARG A 30 -7.36 3.70 -3.33
C ARG A 30 -7.08 2.88 -4.59
N ALA A 31 -6.48 1.70 -4.45
CA ALA A 31 -6.24 0.78 -5.54
C ALA A 31 -7.56 0.38 -6.21
N ASP A 32 -8.56 -0.01 -5.42
CA ASP A 32 -9.87 -0.41 -5.93
C ASP A 32 -10.56 0.76 -6.66
N GLN A 33 -10.51 1.98 -6.10
CA GLN A 33 -11.05 3.17 -6.77
C GLN A 33 -10.41 3.43 -8.14
N ILE A 34 -9.11 3.19 -8.28
CA ILE A 34 -8.39 3.36 -9.56
C ILE A 34 -8.75 2.21 -10.52
N ILE A 35 -8.68 0.96 -10.06
CA ILE A 35 -8.94 -0.23 -10.88
C ILE A 35 -10.37 -0.22 -11.45
N TYR A 36 -11.35 0.21 -10.66
CA TYR A 36 -12.75 0.28 -11.08
C TYR A 36 -13.15 1.61 -11.70
N GLY A 37 -12.20 2.49 -12.04
CA GLY A 37 -12.47 3.75 -12.75
C GLY A 37 -13.22 4.83 -11.96
N HIS A 38 -13.38 4.67 -10.65
CA HIS A 38 -13.99 5.69 -9.78
C HIS A 38 -13.08 6.90 -9.56
N ARG A 39 -11.78 6.73 -9.85
CA ARG A 39 -10.77 7.79 -9.75
C ARG A 39 -9.75 7.65 -10.87
N PRO A 40 -9.30 8.75 -11.50
CA PRO A 40 -8.19 8.68 -12.45
C PRO A 40 -6.94 8.14 -11.77
N GLY A 41 -6.39 7.06 -12.33
CA GLY A 41 -5.09 6.54 -11.97
C GLY A 41 -4.01 7.36 -12.64
N THR A 42 -3.23 8.11 -11.87
CA THR A 42 -1.97 8.68 -12.38
C THR A 42 -0.83 7.75 -12.04
N GLU A 43 0.22 7.74 -12.86
CA GLU A 43 1.41 6.92 -12.66
C GLU A 43 1.94 7.01 -11.21
N LYS A 44 2.07 8.24 -10.69
CA LYS A 44 2.50 8.51 -9.31
C LYS A 44 1.60 7.87 -8.26
N LEU A 45 0.27 7.92 -8.45
CA LEU A 45 -0.69 7.35 -7.50
C LEU A 45 -0.68 5.82 -7.55
N ILE A 46 -0.58 5.25 -8.74
CA ILE A 46 -0.51 3.80 -8.93
C ILE A 46 0.78 3.24 -8.30
N ASN A 47 1.92 3.85 -8.59
CA ASN A 47 3.21 3.48 -7.99
C ASN A 47 3.19 3.58 -6.47
N LYS A 48 2.57 4.63 -5.91
CA LYS A 48 2.40 4.76 -4.46
C LYS A 48 1.56 3.62 -3.86
N CYS A 49 0.47 3.21 -4.53
CA CYS A 49 -0.35 2.10 -4.05
C CYS A 49 0.40 0.78 -4.11
N ILE A 50 1.13 0.51 -5.20
CA ILE A 50 1.97 -0.70 -5.35
C ILE A 50 3.04 -0.75 -4.25
N ALA A 51 3.74 0.36 -3.99
CA ALA A 51 4.79 0.42 -2.97
C ALA A 51 4.25 0.11 -1.57
N ILE A 52 3.12 0.72 -1.19
CA ILE A 52 2.49 0.49 0.12
C ILE A 52 2.00 -0.95 0.26
N LEU A 53 1.28 -1.47 -0.74
CA LEU A 53 0.75 -2.82 -0.70
C LEU A 53 1.88 -3.86 -0.66
N SER A 54 2.93 -3.68 -1.46
CA SER A 54 4.10 -4.59 -1.51
C SER A 54 4.88 -4.56 -0.19
N TRP A 55 5.15 -3.37 0.35
CA TRP A 55 5.78 -3.23 1.66
C TRP A 55 4.94 -3.94 2.72
N SER A 56 3.64 -3.67 2.77
CA SER A 56 2.75 -4.30 3.75
C SER A 56 2.68 -5.83 3.60
N ASN A 57 2.77 -6.37 2.37
CA ASN A 57 2.80 -7.81 2.11
C ASN A 57 4.10 -8.48 2.59
N ASN A 58 5.22 -7.75 2.62
CA ASN A 58 6.47 -8.27 3.18
C ASN A 58 6.47 -8.30 4.71
N TRP A 59 5.72 -7.41 5.36
CA TRP A 59 5.61 -7.34 6.81
C TRP A 59 4.64 -8.36 7.41
N ILE A 60 3.63 -8.79 6.65
CA ILE A 60 2.63 -9.75 7.13
C ILE A 60 3.00 -11.14 6.64
N THR A 61 3.14 -12.09 7.57
CA THR A 61 3.48 -13.49 7.29
C THR A 61 2.45 -14.17 6.38
N ASN A 62 1.19 -13.73 6.45
CA ASN A 62 0.11 -14.16 5.57
C ASN A 62 -0.05 -13.17 4.40
N ARG A 63 0.71 -13.39 3.33
CA ARG A 63 0.58 -12.64 2.07
C ARG A 63 -0.86 -12.81 1.56
N THR A 64 -1.60 -11.71 1.46
CA THR A 64 -2.98 -11.78 0.96
C THR A 64 -2.94 -11.85 -0.55
N ASP A 65 -3.36 -12.97 -1.15
CA ASP A 65 -3.43 -13.14 -2.62
C ASP A 65 -4.24 -12.03 -3.29
N THR A 66 -5.24 -11.50 -2.59
CA THR A 66 -6.04 -10.35 -3.06
C THR A 66 -5.19 -9.09 -3.26
N ASP A 67 -4.17 -8.86 -2.43
CA ASP A 67 -3.29 -7.70 -2.60
C ASP A 67 -2.29 -7.90 -3.73
N ASN A 68 -1.82 -9.15 -3.93
CA ASN A 68 -1.02 -9.49 -5.11
C ASN A 68 -1.82 -9.29 -6.40
N HIS A 69 -3.10 -9.67 -6.41
CA HIS A 69 -4.00 -9.42 -7.53
C HIS A 69 -4.17 -7.92 -7.81
N ARG A 70 -4.38 -7.09 -6.77
CA ARG A 70 -4.44 -5.63 -6.91
C ARG A 70 -3.15 -5.06 -7.48
N ILE A 71 -2.00 -5.47 -6.94
CA ILE A 71 -0.68 -5.02 -7.42
C ILE A 71 -0.49 -5.35 -8.89
N ASN A 72 -0.84 -6.57 -9.32
CA ASN A 72 -0.71 -6.97 -10.72
C ASN A 72 -1.64 -6.16 -11.63
N ARG A 73 -2.90 -5.94 -11.24
CA ARG A 73 -3.82 -5.07 -12.01
C ARG A 73 -3.28 -3.64 -12.13
N LEU A 74 -2.77 -3.08 -11.03
CA LEU A 74 -2.16 -1.75 -11.03
C LEU A 74 -0.93 -1.67 -11.93
N ARG A 75 -0.09 -2.71 -11.97
CA ARG A 75 1.06 -2.78 -12.89
C ARG A 75 0.62 -2.83 -14.34
N ASN A 76 -0.37 -3.65 -14.68
CA ASN A 76 -0.90 -3.68 -16.04
C ASN A 76 -1.45 -2.31 -16.48
N MET A 77 -2.12 -1.58 -15.59
CA MET A 77 -2.57 -0.21 -15.88
C MET A 77 -1.41 0.76 -16.12
N LEU A 78 -0.26 0.58 -15.47
CA LEU A 78 0.94 1.37 -15.75
C LEU A 78 1.51 1.03 -17.12
N ASP A 79 1.60 -0.27 -17.45
CA ASP A 79 2.10 -0.73 -18.74
C ASP A 79 1.21 -0.19 -19.89
N GLU A 80 -0.11 -0.14 -19.70
CA GLU A 80 -1.08 0.46 -20.64
C GLU A 80 -0.90 1.99 -20.77
N MET A 81 -0.46 2.69 -19.72
CA MET A 81 -0.15 4.13 -19.78
C MET A 81 1.15 4.43 -20.51
N GLU A 82 2.15 3.55 -20.38
CA GLU A 82 3.47 3.70 -21.03
C GLU A 82 3.42 3.31 -22.51
N LYS A 83 2.53 2.37 -22.88
CA LYS A 83 2.25 1.97 -24.26
C LYS A 83 0.81 2.33 -24.61
N PRO A 84 0.51 3.60 -24.94
CA PRO A 84 -0.76 3.89 -25.59
C PRO A 84 -0.78 3.07 -26.87
N HIS A 85 -1.68 2.09 -26.95
CA HIS A 85 -1.92 1.37 -28.19
C HIS A 85 -2.22 2.40 -29.29
N ASP A 86 -1.38 2.41 -30.33
CA ASP A 86 -1.55 3.19 -31.56
C ASP A 86 -2.95 3.00 -32.16
#